data_AF-A0A4W4ENR6-F1
#
_entry.id   AF-A0A4W4ENR6-F1
#
_cell.length_a   1.000
_cell.length_b   1.000
_cell.length_c   1.000
_cell.angle_alpha   90.00
_cell.angle_beta   90.00
_cell.angle_gamma   90.00
#
_symmetry.space_group_name_H-M   'P 1'
#
loop_
_entity.id
_entity.type
_entity.pdbx_description
1 polymer ?
#
loop_
_entity_poly.entity_id
_entity_poly.type
_entity_poly.pdbx_seq_one_letter_code
_entity_poly.pdbx_strand_id
1 'polypeptide(L)'
;ALQKIANVVQNLLPITKPIMTVSEKTWTTLNTGSTTQNTSSVLMKSIEEMAQNLSNDTFGIETNTIQLNRTQISEPYSKQFGINISTIIHIQEIPVNNVDTFFTIIVFSTLNTVLPVRSVTYSDSSQTGTSINGDVVVVRSENIINNISLSFSLINNSLKSPYCVFWNFNLLDGIGGWDSTGCKVMPLLNQTKMVKCECNHTTSFSILMSPYSLDNPALAYITYIGVSISMASLILCLIIETIIWKSVTRNDTSYMRHVSIVNIAVSLLIADICFLIGPSTVQRGQVTPVGPCSVVTFFIHFFYLVLFFWMFLSALLLLYRTIMVFSGMSRSRMLAIAFSVGYGAPLLIAVITVASTAGNRGYVQEMNSCWLNWDQTKALLAFVIPALTIVVINLLVLIMVIYKMLRRGDSASTPDEKHALVVIARCVGILTPLFGLTWGFGIGTMSSSDFGIHVMFATLNSLQVLILFHASVLAVLLICPHKHFLSAFKEILRFYLFCGGRSERDWLDGCH
;
A
#
# COMPACT_ATOMS: atom_id res chain seq x y z
N ALA A 1 -56.52 -4.23 14.47
CA ALA A 1 -55.53 -5.14 13.88
C ALA A 1 -54.11 -4.55 13.96
N LEU A 2 -53.91 -3.28 13.59
CA LEU A 2 -52.61 -2.58 13.65
C LEU A 2 -52.03 -2.48 15.08
N GLN A 3 -52.88 -2.23 16.08
CA GLN A 3 -52.47 -2.24 17.50
C GLN A 3 -52.05 -3.65 18.00
N LYS A 4 -52.48 -4.72 17.34
CA LYS A 4 -51.98 -6.09 17.59
C LYS A 4 -50.58 -6.27 16.98
N ILE A 5 -50.26 -5.62 15.85
CA ILE A 5 -48.92 -5.66 15.24
C ILE A 5 -47.94 -4.82 16.09
N ALA A 6 -48.34 -3.64 16.56
CA ALA A 6 -47.55 -2.85 17.50
C ALA A 6 -47.30 -3.61 18.82
N ASN A 7 -48.31 -4.29 19.36
CA ASN A 7 -48.13 -5.18 20.52
C ASN A 7 -47.24 -6.39 20.20
N VAL A 8 -47.29 -6.96 18.99
CA VAL A 8 -46.39 -8.05 18.56
C VAL A 8 -44.94 -7.56 18.46
N VAL A 9 -44.70 -6.36 17.92
CA VAL A 9 -43.35 -5.74 17.86
C VAL A 9 -42.84 -5.36 19.25
N GLN A 10 -43.69 -4.80 20.12
CA GLN A 10 -43.39 -4.57 21.54
C GLN A 10 -43.10 -5.87 22.30
N ASN A 11 -43.68 -7.00 21.87
CA ASN A 11 -43.40 -8.32 22.44
C ASN A 11 -42.20 -9.02 21.80
N LEU A 12 -41.83 -8.71 20.55
CA LEU A 12 -40.69 -9.30 19.83
C LEU A 12 -39.35 -8.64 20.19
N LEU A 13 -39.30 -7.33 20.41
CA LEU A 13 -38.09 -6.61 20.79
C LEU A 13 -37.49 -7.05 22.14
N PRO A 14 -38.29 -7.44 23.15
CA PRO A 14 -37.77 -8.13 24.34
C PRO A 14 -37.26 -9.55 24.06
N ILE A 15 -37.75 -10.23 23.02
CA ILE A 15 -37.32 -11.57 22.61
C ILE A 15 -36.01 -11.52 21.80
N THR A 16 -35.68 -10.40 21.16
CA THR A 16 -34.33 -10.21 20.58
C THR A 16 -33.27 -10.05 21.66
N LYS A 17 -33.64 -9.71 22.91
CA LYS A 17 -32.70 -9.62 24.04
C LYS A 17 -31.93 -10.93 24.28
N PRO A 18 -32.55 -12.11 24.42
CA PRO A 18 -31.82 -13.37 24.52
C PRO A 18 -30.94 -13.68 23.30
N ILE A 19 -31.37 -13.32 22.09
CA ILE A 19 -30.62 -13.51 20.82
C ILE A 19 -29.37 -12.59 20.76
N MET A 20 -29.48 -11.36 21.28
CA MET A 20 -28.39 -10.40 21.40
C MET A 20 -27.47 -10.66 22.61
N THR A 21 -27.91 -11.45 23.59
CA THR A 21 -27.07 -11.92 24.72
C THR A 21 -26.34 -13.24 24.43
N VAL A 22 -26.56 -13.84 23.26
CA VAL A 22 -25.76 -14.98 22.81
C VAL A 22 -24.29 -14.53 22.68
N SER A 23 -23.36 -15.33 23.18
CA SER A 23 -21.94 -14.96 23.25
C SER A 23 -21.40 -14.50 21.89
N GLU A 24 -20.53 -13.48 21.88
CA GLU A 24 -19.79 -12.98 20.71
C GLU A 24 -19.18 -14.15 19.90
N LYS A 25 -18.70 -15.19 20.58
CA LYS A 25 -18.15 -16.42 19.99
C LYS A 25 -19.14 -17.19 19.10
N THR A 26 -20.43 -17.17 19.43
CA THR A 26 -21.46 -17.86 18.64
C THR A 26 -21.74 -17.10 17.34
N TRP A 27 -21.80 -15.76 17.42
CA TRP A 27 -21.99 -14.90 16.25
C TRP A 27 -20.78 -14.93 15.32
N THR A 28 -19.56 -14.96 15.85
CA THR A 28 -18.35 -15.14 15.02
C THR A 28 -18.34 -16.50 14.33
N THR A 29 -18.79 -17.57 14.99
CA THR A 29 -18.93 -18.90 14.37
C THR A 29 -19.95 -18.90 13.24
N LEU A 30 -21.12 -18.26 13.43
CA LEU A 30 -22.15 -18.15 12.40
C LEU A 30 -21.68 -17.33 11.18
N ASN A 31 -20.90 -16.29 11.41
CA ASN A 31 -20.39 -15.43 10.35
C ASN A 31 -19.14 -15.95 9.64
N THR A 32 -18.51 -17.02 10.14
CA THR A 32 -17.34 -17.65 9.51
C THR A 32 -17.67 -18.96 8.78
N GLY A 33 -18.74 -19.67 9.18
CA GLY A 33 -19.18 -20.90 8.51
C GLY A 33 -19.71 -20.66 7.10
N SER A 34 -19.20 -21.40 6.11
CA SER A 34 -19.54 -21.25 4.68
C SER A 34 -21.04 -21.35 4.36
N THR A 35 -21.80 -22.06 5.20
CA THR A 35 -23.26 -22.23 5.06
C THR A 35 -24.09 -21.17 5.77
N THR A 36 -23.51 -20.39 6.69
CA THR A 36 -24.23 -19.45 7.58
C THR A 36 -23.73 -18.00 7.47
N GLN A 37 -22.78 -17.72 6.57
CA GLN A 37 -22.20 -16.39 6.36
C GLN A 37 -23.23 -15.27 6.09
N ASN A 38 -24.41 -15.57 5.57
CA ASN A 38 -25.46 -14.58 5.31
C ASN A 38 -26.33 -14.24 6.53
N THR A 39 -26.14 -14.89 7.69
CA THR A 39 -27.03 -14.74 8.86
C THR A 39 -27.16 -13.29 9.34
N SER A 40 -26.06 -12.53 9.45
CA SER A 40 -26.11 -11.10 9.80
C SER A 40 -26.84 -10.26 8.74
N SER A 41 -26.74 -10.61 7.46
CA SER A 41 -27.50 -9.94 6.41
C SER A 41 -28.99 -10.25 6.47
N VAL A 42 -29.37 -11.49 6.77
CA VAL A 42 -30.77 -11.86 6.98
C VAL A 42 -31.35 -11.06 8.16
N LEU A 43 -30.61 -10.96 9.26
CA LEU A 43 -31.01 -10.16 10.42
C LEU A 43 -31.24 -8.68 10.04
N MET A 44 -30.26 -8.04 9.39
CA MET A 44 -30.38 -6.65 8.98
C MET A 44 -31.52 -6.41 7.99
N LYS A 45 -31.73 -7.35 7.06
CA LYS A 45 -32.81 -7.29 6.09
C LYS A 45 -34.18 -7.38 6.77
N SER A 46 -34.34 -8.30 7.72
CA SER A 46 -35.57 -8.42 8.50
C SER A 46 -35.87 -7.17 9.33
N ILE A 47 -34.84 -6.52 9.90
CA ILE A 47 -35.00 -5.26 10.64
C ILE A 47 -35.45 -4.14 9.70
N GLU A 48 -34.82 -4.03 8.53
CA GLU A 48 -35.17 -3.02 7.53
C GLU A 48 -36.58 -3.21 6.94
N GLU A 49 -36.97 -4.45 6.63
CA GLU A 49 -38.32 -4.79 6.17
C GLU A 49 -39.37 -4.55 7.26
N MET A 50 -39.05 -4.87 8.52
CA MET A 50 -39.93 -4.55 9.65
C MET A 50 -40.12 -3.04 9.77
N ALA A 51 -39.03 -2.25 9.72
CA ALA A 51 -39.09 -0.80 9.84
C ALA A 51 -39.91 -0.15 8.71
N GLN A 52 -39.90 -0.73 7.52
CA GLN A 52 -40.69 -0.26 6.37
C GLN A 52 -42.18 -0.57 6.52
N ASN A 53 -42.55 -1.71 7.13
CA ASN A 53 -43.93 -2.20 7.19
C ASN A 53 -44.69 -1.80 8.48
N LEU A 54 -44.19 -0.84 9.26
CA LEU A 54 -44.89 -0.33 10.44
C LEU A 54 -46.12 0.52 10.06
N SER A 55 -47.10 0.58 10.95
CA SER A 55 -48.32 1.39 10.75
C SER A 55 -48.03 2.88 10.73
N ASN A 56 -48.87 3.68 10.06
CA ASN A 56 -48.72 5.14 9.94
C ASN A 56 -49.19 5.87 11.21
N ASP A 57 -48.68 5.42 12.35
CA ASP A 57 -48.89 6.00 13.67
C ASP A 57 -47.54 6.48 14.22
N THR A 58 -47.56 7.58 14.97
CA THR A 58 -46.39 8.07 15.69
C THR A 58 -46.28 7.32 17.03
N PHE A 59 -45.19 6.59 17.23
CA PHE A 59 -44.93 5.87 18.49
C PHE A 59 -43.43 5.65 18.69
N GLY A 60 -43.03 5.47 19.95
CA GLY A 60 -41.65 5.16 20.33
C GLY A 60 -41.58 3.95 21.27
N ILE A 61 -40.50 3.20 21.16
CA ILE A 61 -40.16 2.10 22.07
C ILE A 61 -38.73 2.35 22.53
N GLU A 62 -38.54 2.49 23.84
CA GLU A 62 -37.22 2.70 24.43
C GLU A 62 -36.88 1.54 25.36
N THR A 63 -35.72 0.94 25.12
CA THR A 63 -35.11 -0.09 25.96
C THR A 63 -33.64 0.26 26.21
N ASN A 64 -32.95 -0.48 27.08
CA ASN A 64 -31.54 -0.22 27.38
C ASN A 64 -30.59 -0.37 26.17
N THR A 65 -30.98 -1.17 25.16
CA THR A 65 -30.12 -1.51 24.01
C THR A 65 -30.71 -1.12 22.65
N ILE A 66 -32.02 -0.90 22.59
CA ILE A 66 -32.75 -0.55 21.36
C ILE A 66 -33.65 0.66 21.64
N GLN A 67 -33.59 1.64 20.75
CA GLN A 67 -34.55 2.74 20.70
C GLN A 67 -35.17 2.81 19.32
N LEU A 68 -36.49 2.63 19.25
CA LEU A 68 -37.29 2.79 18.03
C LEU A 68 -38.12 4.04 18.17
N ASN A 69 -38.12 4.88 17.15
CA ASN A 69 -39.00 6.04 17.05
C ASN A 69 -39.59 6.10 15.65
N ARG A 70 -40.91 5.96 15.55
CA ARG A 70 -41.67 6.23 14.33
C ARG A 70 -42.37 7.56 14.50
N THR A 71 -42.10 8.50 13.60
CA THR A 71 -42.65 9.85 13.68
C THR A 71 -42.92 10.40 12.29
N GLN A 72 -43.98 11.20 12.19
CA GLN A 72 -44.21 12.07 11.05
C GLN A 72 -43.24 13.25 11.15
N ILE A 73 -42.57 13.57 10.05
CA ILE A 73 -41.61 14.68 10.00
C ILE A 73 -42.07 15.64 8.89
N SER A 74 -42.40 16.86 9.28
CA SER A 74 -42.82 17.95 8.38
C SER A 74 -41.89 19.15 8.39
N GLU A 75 -40.91 19.16 9.30
CA GLU A 75 -39.94 20.23 9.55
C GLU A 75 -38.55 19.61 9.76
N PRO A 76 -37.45 20.38 9.66
CA PRO A 76 -36.11 19.90 9.97
C PRO A 76 -36.10 19.20 11.34
N TYR A 77 -35.73 17.93 11.33
CA TYR A 77 -35.85 17.07 12.51
C TYR A 77 -34.48 16.76 13.07
N SER A 78 -34.33 16.99 14.37
CA SER A 78 -33.16 16.61 15.13
C SER A 78 -33.59 15.87 16.39
N LYS A 79 -33.14 14.62 16.55
CA LYS A 79 -33.35 13.86 17.79
C LYS A 79 -32.08 13.12 18.17
N GLN A 80 -31.80 13.16 19.46
CA GLN A 80 -30.74 12.39 20.08
C GLN A 80 -31.29 11.06 20.58
N PHE A 81 -30.55 9.99 20.29
CA PHE A 81 -30.81 8.61 20.67
C PHE A 81 -29.65 8.08 21.50
N GLY A 82 -29.93 7.08 22.35
CA GLY A 82 -28.99 6.33 23.16
C GLY A 82 -28.95 6.76 24.63
N ILE A 83 -28.65 5.78 25.51
CA ILE A 83 -28.57 5.97 26.97
C ILE A 83 -27.13 6.20 27.44
N ASN A 84 -26.13 5.50 26.84
CA ASN A 84 -24.70 5.61 27.21
C ASN A 84 -23.84 6.25 26.13
N ILE A 85 -24.17 6.02 24.86
CA ILE A 85 -23.51 6.58 23.67
C ILE A 85 -24.60 7.38 22.95
N SER A 86 -24.32 8.64 22.62
CA SER A 86 -25.30 9.50 21.96
C SER A 86 -25.16 9.42 20.44
N THR A 87 -26.23 9.05 19.77
CA THR A 87 -26.34 9.15 18.32
C THR A 87 -27.38 10.21 17.97
N ILE A 88 -26.96 11.27 17.28
CA ILE A 88 -27.82 12.39 16.90
C ILE A 88 -28.15 12.24 15.43
N ILE A 89 -29.44 12.22 15.10
CA ILE A 89 -29.92 12.14 13.73
C ILE A 89 -30.53 13.48 13.37
N HIS A 90 -30.00 14.09 12.31
CA HIS A 90 -30.44 15.36 11.78
C HIS A 90 -30.88 15.20 10.32
N ILE A 91 -32.14 15.49 10.03
CA ILE A 91 -32.74 15.41 8.70
C ILE A 91 -33.04 16.84 8.25
N GLN A 92 -32.36 17.31 7.21
CA GLN A 92 -32.32 18.72 6.83
C GLN A 92 -33.17 19.04 5.60
N GLU A 93 -33.45 18.07 4.73
CA GLU A 93 -34.26 18.24 3.52
C GLU A 93 -35.34 17.14 3.43
N ILE A 94 -36.58 17.56 3.20
CA ILE A 94 -37.73 16.69 2.97
C ILE A 94 -38.25 17.02 1.56
N PRO A 95 -38.65 16.02 0.74
CA PRO A 95 -39.24 16.30 -0.56
C PRO A 95 -40.46 17.23 -0.45
N VAL A 96 -40.45 18.31 -1.24
CA VAL A 96 -41.33 19.50 -1.23
C VAL A 96 -42.80 19.20 -1.56
N ASN A 97 -43.17 17.94 -1.75
CA ASN A 97 -44.54 17.55 -2.06
C ASN A 97 -45.26 17.23 -0.76
N ASN A 98 -46.25 18.05 -0.37
CA ASN A 98 -47.15 17.97 0.80
C ASN A 98 -47.72 16.55 1.11
N VAL A 99 -46.84 15.59 1.40
CA VAL A 99 -47.15 14.20 1.72
C VAL A 99 -46.49 13.93 3.05
N ASP A 100 -47.34 13.59 4.03
CA ASP A 100 -46.92 13.19 5.36
C ASP A 100 -45.93 12.03 5.26
N THR A 101 -44.64 12.31 5.45
CA THR A 101 -43.59 11.31 5.33
C THR A 101 -43.32 10.74 6.72
N PHE A 102 -43.63 9.47 6.90
CA PHE A 102 -43.32 8.75 8.13
C PHE A 102 -41.90 8.22 8.09
N PHE A 103 -41.16 8.50 9.16
CA PHE A 103 -39.82 8.00 9.37
C PHE A 103 -39.83 6.96 10.47
N THR A 104 -39.16 5.85 10.22
CA THR A 104 -38.81 4.89 11.26
C THR A 104 -37.31 4.93 11.49
N ILE A 105 -36.95 5.25 12.71
CA ILE A 105 -35.57 5.28 13.18
C ILE A 105 -35.44 4.21 14.26
N ILE A 106 -34.46 3.31 14.10
CA ILE A 106 -34.14 2.30 15.10
C ILE A 106 -32.64 2.36 15.40
N VAL A 107 -32.28 2.59 16.65
CA VAL A 107 -30.88 2.65 17.11
C VAL A 107 -30.58 1.45 17.99
N PHE A 108 -29.52 0.71 17.63
CA PHE A 108 -29.03 -0.45 18.37
C PHE A 108 -27.63 -0.17 18.92
N SER A 109 -27.45 -0.27 20.24
CA SER A 109 -26.15 -0.06 20.89
C SER A 109 -25.29 -1.31 21.01
N THR A 110 -25.84 -2.50 20.70
CA THR A 110 -25.18 -3.80 20.87
C THR A 110 -24.87 -4.53 19.56
N LEU A 111 -25.45 -4.09 18.44
CA LEU A 111 -25.22 -4.72 17.13
C LEU A 111 -23.79 -4.55 16.62
N ASN A 112 -23.02 -3.60 17.17
CA ASN A 112 -21.60 -3.44 16.92
C ASN A 112 -20.77 -4.70 17.27
N THR A 113 -21.23 -5.51 18.23
CA THR A 113 -20.58 -6.78 18.64
C THR A 113 -21.10 -8.01 17.88
N VAL A 114 -22.25 -7.87 17.22
CA VAL A 114 -22.95 -8.96 16.52
C VAL A 114 -22.63 -8.95 15.02
N LEU A 115 -22.52 -7.76 14.43
CA LEU A 115 -22.30 -7.60 13.01
C LEU A 115 -20.81 -7.74 12.66
N PRO A 116 -20.48 -8.50 11.61
CA PRO A 116 -19.10 -8.66 11.18
C PRO A 116 -18.58 -7.39 10.52
N VAL A 117 -17.29 -7.12 10.69
CA VAL A 117 -16.57 -6.10 9.90
C VAL A 117 -16.16 -6.75 8.59
N ARG A 118 -17.07 -6.69 7.61
CA ARG A 118 -16.83 -7.15 6.24
C ARG A 118 -17.13 -6.05 5.24
N SER A 119 -16.27 -5.88 4.26
CA SER A 119 -16.39 -4.91 3.17
C SER A 119 -15.66 -5.46 1.94
N VAL A 120 -15.80 -4.83 0.77
CA VAL A 120 -15.02 -5.21 -0.43
C VAL A 120 -13.52 -5.20 -0.14
N THR A 121 -13.07 -4.28 0.71
CA THR A 121 -11.67 -4.12 1.11
C THR A 121 -11.25 -5.04 2.27
N TYR A 122 -12.20 -5.53 3.06
CA TYR A 122 -11.91 -6.29 4.29
C TYR A 122 -12.80 -7.54 4.32
N SER A 123 -12.27 -8.68 3.87
CA SER A 123 -12.97 -9.97 3.98
C SER A 123 -12.79 -10.61 5.36
N ASP A 124 -11.77 -10.20 6.12
CA ASP A 124 -11.45 -10.77 7.43
C ASP A 124 -11.07 -9.69 8.45
N SER A 125 -11.88 -9.58 9.52
CA SER A 125 -11.71 -8.58 10.60
C SER A 125 -10.40 -8.70 11.39
N SER A 126 -9.74 -9.86 11.31
CA SER A 126 -8.53 -10.18 12.07
C SER A 126 -7.27 -9.46 11.55
N GLN A 127 -7.26 -8.96 10.31
CA GLN A 127 -6.04 -8.46 9.66
C GLN A 127 -5.79 -6.95 9.83
N THR A 128 -6.79 -6.13 10.19
CA THR A 128 -6.66 -4.65 10.14
C THR A 128 -7.00 -3.91 11.44
N GLY A 129 -7.42 -4.63 12.49
CA GLY A 129 -7.86 -4.01 13.76
C GLY A 129 -9.06 -3.08 13.60
N THR A 130 -9.80 -3.19 12.49
CA THR A 130 -10.96 -2.36 12.18
C THR A 130 -12.17 -2.87 12.94
N SER A 131 -12.89 -1.99 13.63
CA SER A 131 -14.06 -2.32 14.44
C SER A 131 -15.22 -1.34 14.19
N ILE A 132 -16.45 -1.80 14.39
CA ILE A 132 -17.63 -0.93 14.44
C ILE A 132 -17.53 -0.10 15.72
N ASN A 133 -17.37 1.22 15.59
CA ASN A 133 -17.02 2.11 16.70
C ASN A 133 -18.15 3.09 17.07
N GLY A 134 -19.39 2.70 16.84
CA GLY A 134 -20.59 3.46 17.16
C GLY A 134 -21.84 2.59 17.11
N ASP A 135 -22.99 3.20 17.36
CA ASP A 135 -24.28 2.52 17.26
C ASP A 135 -24.59 2.10 15.81
N VAL A 136 -25.48 1.12 15.67
CA VAL A 136 -26.06 0.75 14.37
C VAL A 136 -27.44 1.40 14.26
N VAL A 137 -27.63 2.22 13.24
CA VAL A 137 -28.83 3.04 13.07
C VAL A 137 -29.55 2.63 11.80
N VAL A 138 -30.79 2.19 11.92
CA VAL A 138 -31.67 1.88 10.78
C VAL A 138 -32.60 3.07 10.57
N VAL A 139 -32.52 3.70 9.41
CA VAL A 139 -33.43 4.78 9.00
C VAL A 139 -34.20 4.31 7.77
N ARG A 140 -35.53 4.24 7.88
CA ARG A 140 -36.42 3.96 6.74
C ARG A 140 -37.50 5.03 6.62
N SER A 141 -37.79 5.38 5.37
CA SER A 141 -38.79 6.37 4.97
C SER A 141 -39.62 5.81 3.82
N GLU A 142 -40.87 6.26 3.71
CA GLU A 142 -41.74 5.93 2.58
C GLU A 142 -41.33 6.64 1.28
N ASN A 143 -40.67 7.80 1.42
CA ASN A 143 -40.16 8.60 0.31
C ASN A 143 -38.62 8.54 0.22
N ILE A 144 -38.09 8.72 -0.99
CA ILE A 144 -36.66 8.77 -1.26
C ILE A 144 -36.09 10.08 -0.71
N ILE A 145 -35.03 9.97 0.10
CA ILE A 145 -34.37 11.10 0.74
C ILE A 145 -32.88 11.04 0.42
N ASN A 146 -32.35 12.18 0.00
CA ASN A 146 -31.00 12.29 -0.53
C ASN A 146 -30.05 13.02 0.43
N ASN A 147 -30.49 13.40 1.64
CA ASN A 147 -29.64 14.14 2.57
C ASN A 147 -30.02 13.87 4.04
N ILE A 148 -29.23 13.02 4.70
CA ILE A 148 -29.36 12.69 6.12
C ILE A 148 -28.01 12.86 6.80
N SER A 149 -28.00 13.60 7.89
CA SER A 149 -26.84 13.77 8.74
C SER A 149 -26.96 12.91 10.00
N LEU A 150 -25.95 12.10 10.27
CA LEU A 150 -25.86 11.21 11.42
C LEU A 150 -24.59 11.55 12.21
N SER A 151 -24.72 11.87 13.48
CA SER A 151 -23.57 12.11 14.37
C SER A 151 -23.48 10.98 15.39
N PHE A 152 -22.40 10.21 15.32
CA PHE A 152 -22.15 9.06 16.19
C PHE A 152 -21.15 9.42 17.28
N SER A 153 -21.45 9.06 18.52
CA SER A 153 -20.44 9.09 19.59
C SER A 153 -19.55 7.86 19.53
N LEU A 154 -18.26 8.06 19.78
CA LEU A 154 -17.25 7.00 19.66
C LEU A 154 -17.25 6.07 20.88
N ILE A 155 -17.19 4.75 20.63
CA ILE A 155 -17.03 3.74 21.70
C ILE A 155 -15.58 3.72 22.20
N ASN A 156 -14.63 3.73 21.26
CA ASN A 156 -13.20 3.72 21.50
C ASN A 156 -12.54 4.96 20.88
N ASN A 157 -12.11 5.90 21.73
CA ASN A 157 -11.43 7.13 21.31
C ASN A 157 -9.98 6.92 20.86
N SER A 158 -9.41 5.72 21.00
CA SER A 158 -8.05 5.42 20.55
C SER A 158 -7.96 5.17 19.03
N LEU A 159 -9.09 4.94 18.36
CA LEU A 159 -9.15 4.74 16.91
C LEU A 159 -9.18 6.10 16.20
N LYS A 160 -8.52 6.23 15.06
CA LYS A 160 -8.25 7.54 14.43
C LYS A 160 -8.94 7.77 13.09
N SER A 161 -9.26 6.72 12.34
CA SER A 161 -9.75 6.84 10.97
C SER A 161 -11.21 6.40 10.86
N PRO A 162 -12.19 7.33 10.92
CA PRO A 162 -13.60 7.00 10.74
C PRO A 162 -14.01 6.85 9.28
N TYR A 163 -14.83 5.84 9.01
CA TYR A 163 -15.52 5.61 7.75
C TYR A 163 -17.03 5.51 8.03
N CYS A 164 -17.80 6.40 7.39
CA CYS A 164 -19.25 6.33 7.41
C CYS A 164 -19.70 5.25 6.42
N VAL A 165 -20.44 4.26 6.90
CA VAL A 165 -20.84 3.11 6.09
C VAL A 165 -22.30 2.75 6.28
N PHE A 166 -22.85 2.04 5.31
CA PHE A 166 -24.14 1.41 5.35
C PHE A 166 -24.06 -0.07 5.02
N TRP A 167 -25.06 -0.84 5.42
CA TRP A 167 -25.12 -2.26 5.10
C TRP A 167 -25.68 -2.49 3.69
N ASN A 168 -24.85 -2.99 2.79
CA ASN A 168 -25.20 -3.35 1.43
C ASN A 168 -25.43 -4.87 1.31
N PHE A 169 -26.66 -5.28 1.01
CA PHE A 169 -27.03 -6.69 0.91
C PHE A 169 -26.49 -7.41 -0.32
N ASN A 170 -26.13 -6.68 -1.38
CA ASN A 170 -25.65 -7.26 -2.65
C ASN A 170 -24.13 -7.44 -2.67
N LEU A 171 -23.42 -6.96 -1.65
CA LEU A 171 -21.97 -7.09 -1.53
C LEU A 171 -21.57 -8.55 -1.33
N LEU A 172 -20.35 -8.92 -1.76
CA LEU A 172 -19.76 -10.25 -1.53
C LEU A 172 -20.69 -11.39 -2.01
N ASP A 173 -21.08 -11.38 -3.29
CA ASP A 173 -21.96 -12.40 -3.90
C ASP A 173 -23.31 -12.60 -3.16
N GLY A 174 -23.88 -11.53 -2.61
CA GLY A 174 -25.16 -11.56 -1.89
C GLY A 174 -25.05 -12.00 -0.43
N ILE A 175 -23.83 -12.17 0.09
CA ILE A 175 -23.59 -12.39 1.52
C ILE A 175 -23.88 -11.11 2.31
N GLY A 176 -23.64 -9.94 1.71
CA GLY A 176 -23.83 -8.57 2.22
C GLY A 176 -22.65 -8.06 3.06
N GLY A 177 -22.52 -6.75 3.25
CA GLY A 177 -21.41 -6.14 3.99
C GLY A 177 -21.46 -4.62 4.07
N TRP A 178 -20.48 -4.00 4.72
CA TRP A 178 -20.38 -2.55 4.89
C TRP A 178 -19.81 -1.87 3.64
N ASP A 179 -20.52 -0.85 3.17
CA ASP A 179 -20.21 -0.06 1.98
C ASP A 179 -20.26 1.43 2.35
N SER A 180 -19.38 2.25 1.78
CA SER A 180 -19.33 3.70 2.01
C SER A 180 -19.99 4.51 0.89
N THR A 181 -20.52 3.86 -0.14
CA THR A 181 -21.11 4.54 -1.31
C THR A 181 -22.29 5.43 -0.92
N GLY A 182 -22.20 6.71 -1.29
CA GLY A 182 -23.24 7.70 -0.95
C GLY A 182 -23.15 8.28 0.47
N CYS A 183 -22.17 7.86 1.28
CA CYS A 183 -21.90 8.40 2.62
C CYS A 183 -20.54 9.09 2.69
N LYS A 184 -20.47 10.23 3.39
CA LYS A 184 -19.24 11.01 3.58
C LYS A 184 -19.04 11.40 5.04
N VAL A 185 -17.80 11.34 5.51
CA VAL A 185 -17.40 11.88 6.81
C VAL A 185 -17.27 13.39 6.69
N MET A 186 -17.86 14.13 7.62
CA MET A 186 -17.75 15.58 7.69
C MET A 186 -16.77 15.99 8.79
N PRO A 187 -15.85 16.93 8.51
CA PRO A 187 -14.90 17.41 9.52
C PRO A 187 -15.65 18.19 10.60
N LEU A 188 -15.63 17.68 11.83
CA LEU A 188 -16.13 18.39 13.01
C LEU A 188 -15.02 19.28 13.58
N LEU A 189 -15.18 20.60 13.44
CA LEU A 189 -14.35 21.57 14.16
C LEU A 189 -14.69 21.46 15.66
N ASN A 190 -13.70 21.08 16.47
CA ASN A 190 -13.73 21.12 17.96
C ASN A 190 -14.48 20.01 18.72
N GLN A 191 -14.89 18.91 18.09
CA GLN A 191 -15.49 17.76 18.80
C GLN A 191 -14.70 16.47 18.59
N THR A 192 -13.84 16.12 19.55
CA THR A 192 -12.95 14.95 19.47
C THR A 192 -13.61 13.60 19.78
N LYS A 193 -14.90 13.59 20.16
CA LYS A 193 -15.63 12.38 20.61
C LYS A 193 -16.83 11.99 19.74
N MET A 194 -17.11 12.76 18.69
CA MET A 194 -18.21 12.49 17.77
C MET A 194 -17.74 12.54 16.33
N VAL A 195 -18.39 11.75 15.47
CA VAL A 195 -18.16 11.70 14.02
C VAL A 195 -19.46 12.03 13.32
N LYS A 196 -19.45 13.05 12.46
CA LYS A 196 -20.59 13.42 11.62
C LYS A 196 -20.48 12.75 10.26
N CYS A 197 -21.54 12.09 9.83
CA CYS A 197 -21.71 11.42 8.56
C CYS A 197 -22.86 12.08 7.78
N GLU A 198 -22.68 12.34 6.49
CA GLU A 198 -23.76 12.74 5.59
C GLU A 198 -23.95 11.67 4.53
N CYS A 199 -25.17 11.12 4.46
CA CYS A 199 -25.55 10.06 3.55
C CYS A 199 -26.71 10.48 2.67
N ASN A 200 -26.73 9.98 1.42
CA ASN A 200 -27.74 10.34 0.42
C ASN A 200 -28.83 9.29 0.20
N HIS A 201 -29.07 8.42 1.17
CA HIS A 201 -30.09 7.39 1.12
C HIS A 201 -30.61 7.04 2.53
N THR A 202 -31.65 6.21 2.61
CA THR A 202 -32.23 5.70 3.88
C THR A 202 -32.02 4.19 3.98
N THR A 203 -31.06 3.77 4.79
CA THR A 203 -30.70 2.36 4.99
C THR A 203 -30.22 2.14 6.44
N SER A 204 -29.46 1.06 6.69
CA SER A 204 -28.79 0.80 7.96
C SER A 204 -27.36 1.33 7.97
N PHE A 205 -27.06 2.28 8.84
CA PHE A 205 -25.80 2.99 8.96
C PHE A 205 -25.00 2.62 10.20
N SER A 206 -23.68 2.75 10.12
CA SER A 206 -22.79 2.77 11.27
C SER A 206 -21.44 3.42 10.93
N ILE A 207 -20.51 3.44 11.88
CA ILE A 207 -19.14 3.92 11.69
C ILE A 207 -18.13 2.79 11.90
N LEU A 208 -17.27 2.60 10.91
CA LEU A 208 -16.09 1.74 11.03
C LEU A 208 -14.89 2.60 11.39
N MET A 209 -14.12 2.17 12.37
CA MET A 209 -12.85 2.82 12.70
C MET A 209 -11.71 1.82 12.80
N SER A 210 -10.55 2.24 12.34
CA SER A 210 -9.29 1.49 12.46
C SER A 210 -8.27 2.30 13.26
N PRO A 211 -7.37 1.64 14.02
CA PRO A 211 -6.22 2.31 14.63
C PRO A 211 -5.25 2.83 13.57
N TYR A 212 -5.31 2.29 12.34
CA TYR A 212 -4.48 2.67 11.22
C TYR A 212 -5.28 3.52 10.23
N SER A 213 -4.77 4.71 9.91
CA SER A 213 -5.28 5.51 8.79
C SER A 213 -4.78 4.89 7.48
N LEU A 214 -5.65 4.19 6.76
CA LEU A 214 -5.34 3.72 5.40
C LEU A 214 -5.21 4.89 4.39
N ASP A 215 -5.75 6.05 4.74
CA ASP A 215 -5.47 7.34 4.12
C ASP A 215 -4.51 8.15 4.97
N ASN A 216 -3.27 7.67 5.17
CA ASN A 216 -2.22 8.57 5.65
C ASN A 216 -1.57 9.22 4.42
N PRO A 217 -1.97 10.43 4.00
CA PRO A 217 -1.30 11.13 2.91
C PRO A 217 0.20 11.27 3.19
N ALA A 218 0.61 11.26 4.46
CA ALA A 218 2.02 11.26 4.85
C ALA A 218 2.81 10.05 4.29
N LEU A 219 2.23 8.84 4.22
CA LEU A 219 2.92 7.66 3.64
C LEU A 219 3.12 7.82 2.14
N ALA A 220 2.08 8.30 1.46
CA ALA A 220 2.13 8.59 0.03
C ALA A 220 3.17 9.69 -0.25
N TYR A 221 3.20 10.76 0.56
CA TYR A 221 4.20 11.83 0.45
C TYR A 221 5.61 11.32 0.71
N ILE A 222 5.85 10.52 1.76
CA ILE A 222 7.19 9.99 2.07
C ILE A 222 7.68 9.08 0.93
N THR A 223 6.83 8.19 0.43
CA THR A 223 7.18 7.29 -0.67
C THR A 223 7.43 8.08 -1.96
N TYR A 224 6.55 9.03 -2.30
CA TYR A 224 6.68 9.85 -3.51
C TYR A 224 7.92 10.75 -3.48
N ILE A 225 8.19 11.41 -2.36
CA ILE A 225 9.38 12.24 -2.16
C ILE A 225 10.65 11.37 -2.21
N GLY A 226 10.66 10.24 -1.50
CA GLY A 226 11.81 9.32 -1.47
C GLY A 226 12.15 8.75 -2.85
N VAL A 227 11.14 8.29 -3.60
CA VAL A 227 11.31 7.79 -4.97
C VAL A 227 11.71 8.93 -5.92
N SER A 228 11.17 10.14 -5.78
CA SER A 228 11.55 11.29 -6.61
C SER A 228 13.02 11.69 -6.41
N ILE A 229 13.49 11.71 -5.15
CA ILE A 229 14.90 11.96 -4.82
C ILE A 229 15.78 10.85 -5.41
N SER A 230 15.37 9.58 -5.25
CA SER A 230 16.04 8.42 -5.85
C SER A 230 16.22 8.59 -7.37
N MET A 231 15.16 8.93 -8.08
CA MET A 231 15.19 9.17 -9.53
C MET A 231 16.15 10.31 -9.91
N ALA A 232 16.13 11.43 -9.18
CA ALA A 232 17.04 12.54 -9.42
C ALA A 232 18.52 12.11 -9.26
N SER A 233 18.84 11.32 -8.23
CA SER A 233 20.19 10.75 -8.06
C SER A 233 20.57 9.76 -9.16
N LEU A 234 19.65 8.93 -9.66
CA LEU A 234 19.92 8.01 -10.77
C LEU A 234 20.25 8.76 -12.06
N ILE A 235 19.50 9.81 -12.36
CA ILE A 235 19.77 10.68 -13.52
C ILE A 235 21.17 11.30 -13.39
N LEU A 236 21.50 11.84 -12.21
CA LEU A 236 22.82 12.41 -11.96
C LEU A 236 23.94 11.35 -12.09
N CYS A 237 23.71 10.13 -11.60
CA CYS A 237 24.63 9.00 -11.75
C CYS A 237 24.89 8.69 -13.22
N LEU A 238 23.85 8.62 -14.05
CA LEU A 238 23.97 8.38 -15.49
C LEU A 238 24.74 9.48 -16.22
N ILE A 239 24.53 10.75 -15.83
CA ILE A 239 25.28 11.89 -16.36
C ILE A 239 26.77 11.76 -16.04
N ILE A 240 27.11 11.47 -14.78
CA ILE A 240 28.51 11.29 -14.34
C ILE A 240 29.17 10.14 -15.10
N GLU A 241 28.49 9.00 -15.17
CA GLU A 241 28.96 7.80 -15.87
C GLU A 241 29.25 8.09 -17.36
N THR A 242 28.40 8.90 -18.00
CA THR A 242 28.58 9.33 -19.40
C THR A 242 29.80 10.24 -19.56
N ILE A 243 30.02 11.19 -18.65
CA ILE A 243 31.16 12.13 -18.69
C ILE A 243 32.48 11.38 -18.54
N ILE A 244 32.54 10.43 -17.60
CA ILE A 244 33.78 9.75 -17.22
C ILE A 244 34.07 8.55 -18.14
N TRP A 245 33.09 8.15 -18.95
CA TRP A 245 33.14 6.98 -19.83
C TRP A 245 34.40 6.96 -20.70
N LYS A 246 34.80 8.07 -21.32
CA LYS A 246 35.97 8.06 -22.20
C LYS A 246 37.30 7.97 -21.43
N SER A 247 37.34 8.48 -20.20
CA SER A 247 38.56 8.61 -19.39
C SER A 247 38.90 7.31 -18.64
N VAL A 248 37.88 6.65 -18.07
CA VAL A 248 38.05 5.54 -17.12
C VAL A 248 38.00 4.17 -17.80
N THR A 249 37.56 4.11 -19.06
CA THR A 249 37.18 2.86 -19.72
C THR A 249 38.29 2.28 -20.61
N ARG A 250 39.55 2.52 -20.20
CA ARG A 250 40.75 2.02 -20.89
C ARG A 250 40.95 0.51 -20.75
N ASN A 251 40.53 -0.08 -19.63
CA ASN A 251 40.66 -1.51 -19.36
C ASN A 251 39.33 -2.23 -19.60
N ASP A 252 39.36 -3.43 -20.18
CA ASP A 252 38.14 -4.23 -20.46
C ASP A 252 37.29 -4.50 -19.20
N THR A 253 37.92 -4.69 -18.04
CA THR A 253 37.20 -4.86 -16.76
C THR A 253 36.47 -3.59 -16.33
N SER A 254 37.12 -2.45 -16.54
CA SER A 254 36.54 -1.13 -16.26
C SER A 254 35.34 -0.89 -17.16
N TYR A 255 35.47 -1.26 -18.45
CA TYR A 255 34.38 -1.23 -19.43
C TYR A 255 33.15 -2.03 -18.98
N MET A 256 33.34 -3.29 -18.63
CA MET A 256 32.22 -4.14 -18.25
C MET A 256 31.55 -3.69 -16.94
N ARG A 257 32.32 -3.12 -16.01
CA ARG A 257 31.78 -2.51 -14.79
C ARG A 257 30.87 -1.32 -15.11
N HIS A 258 31.35 -0.36 -15.90
CA HIS A 258 30.57 0.82 -16.26
C HIS A 258 29.31 0.47 -17.05
N VAL A 259 29.41 -0.49 -17.99
CA VAL A 259 28.25 -1.03 -18.69
C VAL A 259 27.24 -1.61 -17.68
N SER A 260 27.68 -2.40 -16.70
CA SER A 260 26.77 -3.01 -15.73
C SER A 260 26.10 -1.96 -14.83
N ILE A 261 26.86 -0.96 -14.34
CA ILE A 261 26.32 0.14 -13.52
C ILE A 261 25.28 0.94 -14.30
N VAL A 262 25.56 1.28 -15.56
CA VAL A 262 24.60 2.02 -16.41
C VAL A 262 23.33 1.21 -16.65
N ASN A 263 23.43 -0.09 -16.95
CA ASN A 263 22.23 -0.92 -17.16
C ASN A 263 21.43 -1.12 -15.86
N ILE A 264 22.08 -1.25 -14.71
CA ILE A 264 21.41 -1.29 -13.40
C ILE A 264 20.67 0.04 -13.15
N ALA A 265 21.33 1.18 -13.34
CA ALA A 265 20.76 2.49 -13.10
C ALA A 265 19.60 2.83 -14.06
N VAL A 266 19.74 2.52 -15.35
CA VAL A 266 18.66 2.70 -16.34
C VAL A 266 17.46 1.82 -16.00
N SER A 267 17.69 0.55 -15.64
CA SER A 267 16.59 -0.37 -15.31
C SER A 267 15.86 0.07 -14.05
N LEU A 268 16.59 0.50 -13.02
CA LEU A 268 16.00 1.03 -11.79
C LEU A 268 15.20 2.31 -12.06
N LEU A 269 15.73 3.23 -12.87
CA LEU A 269 15.04 4.46 -13.23
C LEU A 269 13.71 4.19 -13.95
N ILE A 270 13.70 3.26 -14.91
CA ILE A 270 12.45 2.92 -15.62
C ILE A 270 11.46 2.26 -14.66
N ALA A 271 11.91 1.37 -13.79
CA ALA A 271 11.06 0.72 -12.81
C ALA A 271 10.45 1.72 -11.81
N ASP A 272 11.22 2.69 -11.33
CA ASP A 272 10.75 3.76 -10.45
C ASP A 272 9.72 4.67 -11.14
N ILE A 273 9.94 5.02 -12.42
CA ILE A 273 8.95 5.76 -13.22
C ILE A 273 7.63 4.97 -13.31
N CYS A 274 7.71 3.67 -13.64
CA CYS A 274 6.51 2.83 -13.72
C CYS A 274 5.84 2.67 -12.35
N PHE A 275 6.61 2.60 -11.26
CA PHE A 275 6.08 2.54 -9.90
C PHE A 275 5.28 3.81 -9.53
N LEU A 276 5.72 5.00 -9.96
CA LEU A 276 4.97 6.24 -9.78
C LEU A 276 3.70 6.33 -10.65
N ILE A 277 3.72 5.73 -11.83
CA ILE A 277 2.57 5.69 -12.75
C ILE A 277 1.50 4.68 -12.26
N GLY A 278 1.91 3.58 -11.61
CA GLY A 278 0.99 2.54 -11.14
C GLY A 278 -0.24 3.08 -10.39
N PRO A 279 -0.08 3.88 -9.32
CA PRO A 279 -1.18 4.46 -8.58
C PRO A 279 -2.09 5.41 -9.39
N SER A 280 -1.57 6.12 -10.41
CA SER A 280 -2.37 7.04 -11.22
C SER A 280 -3.19 6.33 -12.30
N THR A 281 -2.88 5.08 -12.61
CA THR A 281 -3.64 4.25 -13.55
C THR A 281 -4.83 3.52 -12.92
N VAL A 282 -4.97 3.53 -11.59
CA VAL A 282 -6.09 2.89 -10.87
C VAL A 282 -6.98 3.95 -10.25
N GLN A 283 -8.28 3.93 -10.56
CA GLN A 283 -9.27 4.73 -9.83
C GLN A 283 -9.68 3.97 -8.56
N ARG A 284 -9.57 4.62 -7.39
CA ARG A 284 -9.95 4.02 -6.10
C ARG A 284 -11.41 3.56 -6.12
N GLY A 285 -11.64 2.32 -5.71
CA GLY A 285 -12.99 1.73 -5.62
C GLY A 285 -13.55 1.21 -6.95
N GLN A 286 -12.74 1.12 -8.01
CA GLN A 286 -13.12 0.51 -9.27
C GLN A 286 -12.21 -0.68 -9.62
N VAL A 287 -12.73 -1.58 -10.46
CA VAL A 287 -11.98 -2.72 -11.01
C VAL A 287 -10.79 -2.19 -11.80
N THR A 288 -9.59 -2.72 -11.52
CA THR A 288 -8.35 -2.29 -12.19
C THR A 288 -8.48 -2.45 -13.71
N PRO A 289 -8.20 -1.39 -14.52
CA PRO A 289 -8.25 -1.50 -15.97
C PRO A 289 -7.11 -2.43 -16.43
N VAL A 290 -7.49 -3.65 -16.82
CA VAL A 290 -6.55 -4.76 -17.08
C VAL A 290 -5.49 -4.40 -18.13
N GLY A 291 -5.83 -3.59 -19.14
CA GLY A 291 -4.89 -3.17 -20.20
C GLY A 291 -3.71 -2.33 -19.68
N PRO A 292 -3.92 -1.07 -19.28
CA PRO A 292 -2.85 -0.18 -18.85
C PRO A 292 -2.07 -0.72 -17.64
N CYS A 293 -2.79 -1.32 -16.70
CA CYS A 293 -2.23 -1.84 -15.45
C CYS A 293 -1.31 -3.05 -15.71
N SER A 294 -1.70 -3.96 -16.60
CA SER A 294 -0.85 -5.09 -17.00
C SER A 294 0.44 -4.66 -17.69
N VAL A 295 0.40 -3.59 -18.48
CA VAL A 295 1.59 -3.06 -19.16
C VAL A 295 2.56 -2.47 -18.13
N VAL A 296 2.06 -1.65 -17.20
CA VAL A 296 2.87 -1.08 -16.11
C VAL A 296 3.49 -2.19 -15.27
N THR A 297 2.71 -3.17 -14.83
CA THR A 297 3.20 -4.31 -14.05
C THR A 297 4.22 -5.15 -14.82
N PHE A 298 4.05 -5.34 -16.13
CA PHE A 298 5.03 -6.03 -16.97
C PHE A 298 6.38 -5.32 -16.99
N PHE A 299 6.39 -4.01 -17.24
CA PHE A 299 7.64 -3.25 -17.25
C PHE A 299 8.32 -3.25 -15.90
N ILE A 300 7.56 -3.08 -14.82
CA ILE A 300 8.12 -3.13 -13.47
C ILE A 300 8.77 -4.51 -13.21
N HIS A 301 8.03 -5.59 -13.45
CA HIS A 301 8.53 -6.95 -13.27
C HIS A 301 9.80 -7.22 -14.08
N PHE A 302 9.77 -6.85 -15.37
CA PHE A 302 10.89 -7.06 -16.28
C PHE A 302 12.13 -6.27 -15.88
N PHE A 303 12.02 -4.96 -15.66
CA PHE A 303 13.19 -4.12 -15.37
C PHE A 303 13.81 -4.41 -14.01
N TYR A 304 13.02 -4.82 -13.02
CA TYR A 304 13.60 -5.27 -11.75
C TYR A 304 14.32 -6.62 -11.88
N LEU A 305 13.82 -7.56 -12.68
CA LEU A 305 14.59 -8.77 -12.99
C LEU A 305 15.89 -8.42 -13.72
N VAL A 306 15.86 -7.55 -14.72
CA VAL A 306 17.04 -7.06 -15.43
C VAL A 306 18.08 -6.50 -14.46
N LEU A 307 17.66 -5.69 -13.49
CA LEU A 307 18.55 -5.18 -12.43
C LEU A 307 19.26 -6.30 -11.68
N PHE A 308 18.53 -7.33 -11.23
CA PHE A 308 19.14 -8.46 -10.51
C PHE A 308 20.10 -9.26 -11.39
N PHE A 309 19.75 -9.52 -12.65
CA PHE A 309 20.62 -10.25 -13.56
C PHE A 309 21.89 -9.48 -13.94
N TRP A 310 21.84 -8.15 -14.09
CA TRP A 310 23.05 -7.33 -14.27
C TRP A 310 23.93 -7.28 -13.02
N MET A 311 23.33 -7.32 -11.84
CA MET A 311 24.06 -7.44 -10.58
C MET A 311 24.72 -8.83 -10.44
N PHE A 312 24.01 -9.88 -10.83
CA PHE A 312 24.56 -11.24 -10.93
C PHE A 312 25.77 -11.30 -11.87
N LEU A 313 25.65 -10.71 -13.07
CA LEU A 313 26.76 -10.61 -14.02
C LEU A 313 27.94 -9.82 -13.46
N SER A 314 27.68 -8.76 -12.68
CA SER A 314 28.72 -7.99 -12.00
C SER A 314 29.50 -8.84 -10.98
N ALA A 315 28.80 -9.68 -10.20
CA ALA A 315 29.44 -10.61 -9.28
C ALA A 315 30.24 -11.69 -10.01
N LEU A 316 29.69 -12.28 -11.08
CA LEU A 316 30.39 -13.27 -11.91
C LEU A 316 31.64 -12.69 -12.58
N LEU A 317 31.60 -11.44 -13.05
CA LEU A 317 32.76 -10.75 -13.60
C LEU A 317 33.90 -10.64 -12.57
N LEU A 318 33.53 -10.34 -11.32
CA LEU A 318 34.43 -10.26 -10.17
C LEU A 318 35.08 -11.63 -9.88
N LEU A 319 34.27 -12.69 -9.90
CA LEU A 319 34.73 -14.07 -9.75
C LEU A 319 35.68 -14.47 -10.88
N TYR A 320 35.29 -14.23 -12.14
CA TYR A 320 36.07 -14.54 -13.32
C TYR A 320 37.46 -13.92 -13.24
N ARG A 321 37.56 -12.63 -12.90
CA ARG A 321 38.85 -11.95 -12.74
C ARG A 321 39.68 -12.47 -11.57
N THR A 322 39.03 -12.87 -10.48
CA THR A 322 39.75 -13.43 -9.33
C THR A 322 40.32 -14.82 -9.62
N ILE A 323 39.63 -15.63 -10.41
CA ILE A 323 40.04 -17.02 -10.72
C ILE A 323 40.94 -17.09 -11.96
N MET A 324 40.55 -16.45 -13.06
CA MET A 324 41.18 -16.57 -14.38
C MET A 324 42.18 -15.44 -14.62
N VAL A 325 43.34 -15.52 -13.95
CA VAL A 325 44.40 -14.49 -14.06
C VAL A 325 45.12 -14.54 -15.41
N PHE A 326 45.10 -15.68 -16.12
CA PHE A 326 45.89 -15.89 -17.34
C PHE A 326 45.08 -16.19 -18.63
N SER A 327 43.75 -16.32 -18.57
CA SER A 327 42.92 -16.47 -19.78
C SER A 327 42.06 -15.23 -20.00
N GLY A 328 42.29 -14.52 -21.10
CA GLY A 328 41.47 -13.38 -21.51
C GLY A 328 40.35 -13.80 -22.46
N MET A 329 39.10 -13.57 -22.09
CA MET A 329 37.99 -13.59 -23.04
C MET A 329 37.94 -12.26 -23.81
N SER A 330 37.64 -12.29 -25.10
CA SER A 330 37.51 -11.05 -25.88
C SER A 330 36.32 -10.21 -25.39
N ARG A 331 36.49 -8.88 -25.41
CA ARG A 331 35.47 -7.91 -25.00
C ARG A 331 34.11 -8.14 -25.67
N SER A 332 34.10 -8.38 -26.97
CA SER A 332 32.85 -8.61 -27.73
C SER A 332 32.10 -9.85 -27.25
N ARG A 333 32.82 -10.93 -26.90
CA ARG A 333 32.19 -12.16 -26.40
C ARG A 333 31.63 -11.98 -24.99
N MET A 334 32.36 -11.29 -24.11
CA MET A 334 31.85 -10.95 -22.78
C MET A 334 30.58 -10.07 -22.87
N LEU A 335 30.54 -9.11 -23.80
CA LEU A 335 29.36 -8.25 -24.01
C LEU A 335 28.17 -9.04 -24.52
N ALA A 336 28.37 -9.90 -25.52
CA ALA A 336 27.31 -10.74 -26.04
C ALA A 336 26.69 -11.59 -24.92
N ILE A 337 27.51 -12.26 -24.10
CA ILE A 337 27.02 -13.05 -22.96
C ILE A 337 26.29 -12.17 -21.95
N ALA A 338 26.85 -11.00 -21.59
CA ALA A 338 26.26 -10.10 -20.60
C ALA A 338 24.89 -9.58 -21.04
N PHE A 339 24.73 -9.14 -22.29
CA PHE A 339 23.43 -8.68 -22.79
C PHE A 339 22.43 -9.82 -22.97
N SER A 340 22.88 -10.99 -23.44
CA SER A 340 22.00 -12.16 -23.58
C SER A 340 21.47 -12.64 -22.23
N VAL A 341 22.31 -12.72 -21.20
CA VAL A 341 21.89 -13.15 -19.86
C VAL A 341 21.15 -12.03 -19.12
N GLY A 342 21.66 -10.80 -19.22
CA GLY A 342 21.16 -9.63 -18.49
C GLY A 342 19.77 -9.16 -18.92
N TYR A 343 19.37 -9.41 -20.17
CA TYR A 343 18.05 -9.06 -20.69
C TYR A 343 17.23 -10.26 -21.13
N GLY A 344 17.86 -11.26 -21.76
CA GLY A 344 17.16 -12.42 -22.32
C GLY A 344 16.53 -13.31 -21.26
N ALA A 345 17.26 -13.62 -20.17
CA ALA A 345 16.72 -14.44 -19.09
C ALA A 345 15.56 -13.74 -18.33
N PRO A 346 15.68 -12.46 -17.93
CA PRO A 346 14.55 -11.67 -17.42
C PRO A 346 13.33 -11.65 -18.34
N LEU A 347 13.53 -11.45 -19.65
CA LEU A 347 12.44 -11.38 -20.62
C LEU A 347 11.71 -12.72 -20.69
N LEU A 348 12.45 -13.82 -20.73
CA LEU A 348 11.89 -15.17 -20.77
C LEU A 348 11.05 -15.45 -19.51
N ILE A 349 11.57 -15.13 -18.32
CA ILE A 349 10.84 -15.28 -17.06
C ILE A 349 9.56 -14.43 -17.07
N ALA A 350 9.65 -13.16 -17.45
CA ALA A 350 8.51 -12.25 -17.49
C ALA A 350 7.41 -12.74 -18.46
N VAL A 351 7.80 -13.15 -19.67
CA VAL A 351 6.86 -13.66 -20.69
C VAL A 351 6.20 -14.97 -20.25
N ILE A 352 6.96 -15.91 -19.67
CA ILE A 352 6.39 -17.16 -19.13
C ILE A 352 5.42 -16.86 -17.98
N THR A 353 5.74 -15.89 -17.13
CA THR A 353 4.87 -15.48 -16.03
C THR A 353 3.56 -14.92 -16.56
N VAL A 354 3.60 -14.03 -17.57
CA VAL A 354 2.39 -13.52 -18.22
C VAL A 354 1.60 -14.64 -18.89
N ALA A 355 2.25 -15.50 -19.67
CA ALA A 355 1.60 -16.59 -20.40
C ALA A 355 0.91 -17.59 -19.47
N SER A 356 1.55 -17.95 -18.36
CA SER A 356 1.01 -18.89 -17.36
C SER A 356 -0.13 -18.30 -16.53
N THR A 357 -0.19 -16.98 -16.38
CA THR A 357 -1.20 -16.28 -15.56
C THR A 357 -2.34 -15.66 -16.38
N ALA A 358 -2.19 -15.61 -17.71
CA ALA A 358 -3.18 -15.05 -18.64
C ALA A 358 -4.55 -15.75 -18.58
N GLY A 359 -4.58 -17.07 -18.33
CA GLY A 359 -5.83 -17.86 -18.31
C GLY A 359 -6.83 -17.43 -17.23
N ASN A 360 -6.34 -16.98 -16.07
CA ASN A 360 -7.17 -16.59 -14.93
C ASN A 360 -7.24 -15.07 -14.72
N ARG A 361 -6.71 -14.25 -15.64
CA ARG A 361 -6.52 -12.79 -15.46
C ARG A 361 -5.73 -12.40 -14.20
N GLY A 362 -5.03 -13.35 -13.58
CA GLY A 362 -4.35 -13.16 -12.30
C GLY A 362 -2.89 -12.74 -12.44
N TYR A 363 -2.47 -12.13 -13.55
CA TYR A 363 -1.12 -11.53 -13.63
C TYR A 363 -1.03 -10.30 -12.71
N VAL A 364 -2.11 -9.51 -12.67
CA VAL A 364 -2.23 -8.28 -11.89
C VAL A 364 -3.12 -8.52 -10.67
N GLN A 365 -2.88 -7.79 -9.59
CA GLN A 365 -3.77 -7.75 -8.43
C GLN A 365 -5.14 -7.16 -8.81
N GLU A 366 -6.23 -7.82 -8.41
CA GLU A 366 -7.59 -7.47 -8.88
C GLU A 366 -8.13 -6.14 -8.34
N MET A 367 -7.59 -5.67 -7.21
CA MET A 367 -8.09 -4.48 -6.52
C MET A 367 -6.96 -3.51 -6.17
N ASN A 368 -7.21 -2.23 -6.43
CA ASN A 368 -6.50 -1.06 -5.90
C ASN A 368 -4.99 -0.90 -6.20
N SER A 369 -4.33 -1.81 -6.92
CA SER A 369 -2.89 -1.70 -7.23
C SER A 369 -2.48 -2.35 -8.55
N CYS A 370 -1.57 -1.71 -9.29
CA CYS A 370 -0.97 -2.25 -10.52
C CYS A 370 0.32 -3.02 -10.25
N TRP A 371 0.16 -4.20 -9.65
CA TRP A 371 1.28 -5.07 -9.30
C TRP A 371 0.99 -6.57 -9.53
N LEU A 372 2.05 -7.38 -9.49
CA LEU A 372 1.99 -8.84 -9.56
C LEU A 372 1.09 -9.40 -8.47
N ASN A 373 0.16 -10.29 -8.85
CA ASN A 373 -0.80 -10.89 -7.92
C ASN A 373 -0.10 -11.85 -6.94
N TRP A 374 -0.40 -11.72 -5.64
CA TRP A 374 0.05 -12.63 -4.59
C TRP A 374 -1.01 -13.66 -4.16
N ASP A 375 -2.29 -13.32 -4.19
CA ASP A 375 -3.32 -14.12 -3.53
C ASP A 375 -3.80 -15.31 -4.38
N GLN A 376 -4.19 -15.07 -5.62
CA GLN A 376 -4.83 -16.10 -6.45
C GLN A 376 -3.83 -16.96 -7.23
N THR A 377 -2.85 -16.34 -7.90
CA THR A 377 -1.94 -17.02 -8.84
C THR A 377 -0.52 -17.12 -8.33
N LYS A 378 -0.20 -16.44 -7.22
CA LYS A 378 1.16 -16.35 -6.66
C LYS A 378 2.19 -15.87 -7.69
N ALA A 379 1.79 -15.06 -8.68
CA ALA A 379 2.63 -14.55 -9.76
C ALA A 379 3.88 -13.83 -9.25
N LEU A 380 3.80 -13.16 -8.09
CA LEU A 380 4.92 -12.49 -7.45
C LEU A 380 6.08 -13.44 -7.07
N LEU A 381 5.82 -14.74 -6.87
CA LEU A 381 6.90 -15.74 -6.66
C LEU A 381 7.83 -15.87 -7.86
N ALA A 382 7.35 -15.65 -9.08
CA ALA A 382 8.16 -15.68 -10.29
C ALA A 382 9.22 -14.58 -10.31
N PHE A 383 9.04 -13.52 -9.52
CA PHE A 383 10.02 -12.48 -9.28
C PHE A 383 10.89 -12.76 -8.04
N VAL A 384 10.27 -13.12 -6.92
CA VAL A 384 10.95 -13.26 -5.62
C VAL A 384 11.96 -14.42 -5.61
N ILE A 385 11.61 -15.56 -6.20
CA ILE A 385 12.47 -16.74 -6.19
C ILE A 385 13.78 -16.46 -6.95
N PRO A 386 13.77 -15.95 -8.21
CA PRO A 386 14.99 -15.55 -8.90
C PRO A 386 15.79 -14.48 -8.15
N ALA A 387 15.13 -13.45 -7.62
CA ALA A 387 15.79 -12.36 -6.90
C ALA A 387 16.56 -12.85 -5.66
N LEU A 388 15.90 -13.64 -4.80
CA LEU A 388 16.54 -14.20 -3.60
C LEU A 388 17.68 -15.16 -3.96
N THR A 389 17.49 -15.99 -4.99
CA THR A 389 18.53 -16.91 -5.47
C THR A 389 19.77 -16.15 -5.93
N ILE A 390 19.60 -15.07 -6.68
CA ILE A 390 20.69 -14.21 -7.15
C ILE A 390 21.42 -13.55 -5.98
N VAL A 391 20.67 -13.00 -5.00
CA VAL A 391 21.26 -12.38 -3.80
C VAL A 391 22.16 -13.38 -3.06
N VAL A 392 21.67 -14.61 -2.84
CA VAL A 392 22.45 -15.67 -2.18
C VAL A 392 23.71 -16.02 -2.99
N ILE A 393 23.60 -16.21 -4.31
CA ILE A 393 24.77 -16.52 -5.14
C ILE A 393 25.79 -15.39 -5.11
N ASN A 394 25.36 -14.13 -5.20
CA ASN A 394 26.25 -12.97 -5.16
C ASN A 394 26.99 -12.87 -3.82
N LEU A 395 26.32 -13.18 -2.70
CA LEU A 395 26.96 -13.24 -1.38
C LEU A 395 28.02 -14.35 -1.32
N LEU A 396 27.74 -15.54 -1.86
CA LEU A 396 28.72 -16.64 -1.92
C LEU A 396 29.94 -16.27 -2.76
N VAL A 397 29.71 -15.65 -3.92
CA VAL A 397 30.78 -15.16 -4.80
C VAL A 397 31.66 -14.13 -4.09
N LEU A 398 31.04 -13.17 -3.40
CA LEU A 398 31.75 -12.16 -2.61
C LEU A 398 32.63 -12.81 -1.53
N ILE A 399 32.09 -13.75 -0.76
CA ILE A 399 32.83 -14.47 0.29
C ILE A 399 34.03 -15.20 -0.32
N MET A 400 33.84 -15.90 -1.43
CA MET A 400 34.90 -16.62 -2.13
C MET A 400 36.02 -15.68 -2.61
N VAL A 401 35.65 -14.53 -3.15
CA VAL A 401 36.62 -13.51 -3.61
C VAL A 401 37.39 -12.93 -2.43
N ILE A 402 36.71 -12.51 -1.36
CA ILE A 402 37.36 -11.96 -0.16
C ILE A 402 38.34 -12.99 0.41
N TYR A 403 37.92 -14.24 0.55
CA TYR A 403 38.79 -15.32 1.01
C TYR A 403 40.03 -15.49 0.12
N LYS A 404 39.86 -15.53 -1.21
CA LYS A 404 40.99 -15.61 -2.13
C LYS A 404 41.90 -14.38 -2.09
N MET A 405 41.35 -13.18 -1.94
CA MET A 405 42.12 -11.93 -1.85
C MET A 405 42.95 -11.89 -0.56
N LEU A 406 42.37 -12.29 0.57
CA LEU A 406 43.09 -12.41 1.85
C LEU A 406 44.20 -13.46 1.78
N ARG A 407 43.97 -14.58 1.09
CA ARG A 407 44.95 -15.66 0.94
C ARG A 407 46.08 -15.35 -0.05
N ARG A 408 45.87 -14.46 -1.02
CA ARG A 408 46.86 -14.06 -2.05
C ARG A 408 47.82 -12.94 -1.61
N GLY A 409 47.98 -12.74 -0.30
CA GLY A 409 48.85 -11.73 0.30
C GLY A 409 50.11 -11.41 -0.52
N ASP A 410 50.23 -10.13 -0.88
CA ASP A 410 51.30 -9.44 -1.63
C ASP A 410 51.76 -9.93 -3.01
N SER A 411 51.55 -11.18 -3.40
CA SER A 411 52.14 -11.69 -4.64
C SER A 411 51.26 -11.46 -5.89
N ALA A 412 51.78 -10.66 -6.84
CA ALA A 412 51.54 -10.75 -8.29
C ALA A 412 50.28 -10.11 -8.94
N SER A 413 49.86 -8.92 -8.54
CA SER A 413 48.97 -8.08 -9.39
C SER A 413 49.30 -6.60 -9.28
N THR A 414 49.17 -5.85 -10.38
CA THR A 414 49.50 -4.42 -10.42
C THR A 414 48.64 -3.64 -9.42
N PRO A 415 49.14 -2.52 -8.84
CA PRO A 415 48.38 -1.72 -7.88
C PRO A 415 46.98 -1.36 -8.40
N ASP A 416 46.89 -0.93 -9.66
CA ASP A 416 45.61 -0.56 -10.31
C ASP A 416 44.60 -1.72 -10.38
N GLU A 417 45.04 -2.95 -10.63
CA GLU A 417 44.15 -4.12 -10.68
C GLU A 417 43.66 -4.53 -9.28
N LYS A 418 44.54 -4.48 -8.26
CA LYS A 418 44.16 -4.70 -6.86
C LYS A 418 43.12 -3.67 -6.42
N HIS A 419 43.34 -2.41 -6.73
CA HIS A 419 42.43 -1.32 -6.37
C HIS A 419 41.07 -1.47 -7.08
N ALA A 420 41.05 -1.79 -8.38
CA ALA A 420 39.81 -2.03 -9.10
C ALA A 420 39.01 -3.21 -8.49
N LEU A 421 39.68 -4.31 -8.13
CA LEU A 421 39.03 -5.47 -7.47
C LEU A 421 38.45 -5.12 -6.10
N VAL A 422 39.17 -4.35 -5.27
CA VAL A 422 38.67 -3.91 -3.94
C VAL A 422 37.44 -3.02 -4.07
N VAL A 423 37.44 -2.08 -5.04
CA VAL A 423 36.29 -1.20 -5.28
C VAL A 423 35.07 -2.01 -5.73
N ILE A 424 35.25 -2.95 -6.66
CA ILE A 424 34.14 -3.80 -7.14
C ILE A 424 33.64 -4.71 -6.00
N ALA A 425 34.53 -5.26 -5.16
CA ALA A 425 34.14 -6.08 -4.02
C ALA A 425 33.35 -5.29 -2.97
N ARG A 426 33.74 -4.04 -2.69
CA ARG A 426 32.96 -3.13 -1.82
C ARG A 426 31.60 -2.80 -2.42
N CYS A 427 31.54 -2.51 -3.71
CA CYS A 427 30.28 -2.22 -4.39
C CYS A 427 29.36 -3.44 -4.35
N VAL A 428 29.81 -4.61 -4.80
CA VAL A 428 29.01 -5.84 -4.78
C VAL A 428 28.63 -6.23 -3.35
N GLY A 429 29.53 -6.10 -2.38
CA GLY A 429 29.30 -6.50 -1.00
C GLY A 429 28.37 -5.61 -0.21
N ILE A 430 28.28 -4.32 -0.54
CA ILE A 430 27.32 -3.41 0.09
C ILE A 430 25.99 -3.42 -0.69
N LEU A 431 26.05 -3.40 -2.02
CA LEU A 431 24.89 -3.24 -2.89
C LEU A 431 24.00 -4.49 -2.91
N THR A 432 24.59 -5.69 -2.93
CA THR A 432 23.82 -6.97 -2.96
C THR A 432 22.91 -7.14 -1.75
N PRO A 433 23.38 -7.04 -0.49
CA PRO A 433 22.50 -7.17 0.67
C PRO A 433 21.53 -6.00 0.79
N LEU A 434 21.90 -4.78 0.38
CA LEU A 434 20.96 -3.66 0.36
C LEU A 434 19.82 -3.88 -0.64
N PHE A 435 20.07 -4.43 -1.82
CA PHE A 435 19.00 -4.82 -2.74
C PHE A 435 18.15 -5.94 -2.15
N GLY A 436 18.74 -6.98 -1.57
CA GLY A 436 17.97 -8.02 -0.87
C GLY A 436 17.05 -7.46 0.23
N LEU A 437 17.56 -6.56 1.06
CA LEU A 437 16.80 -5.93 2.15
C LEU A 437 15.70 -5.01 1.64
N THR A 438 16.00 -4.07 0.73
CA THR A 438 14.98 -3.17 0.18
C THR A 438 13.86 -3.94 -0.50
N TRP A 439 14.17 -5.02 -1.21
CA TRP A 439 13.15 -5.87 -1.81
C TRP A 439 12.34 -6.65 -0.78
N GLY A 440 12.97 -7.15 0.29
CA GLY A 440 12.26 -7.76 1.42
C GLY A 440 11.24 -6.80 2.05
N PHE A 441 11.65 -5.56 2.33
CA PHE A 441 10.76 -4.53 2.86
C PHE A 441 9.74 -4.02 1.81
N GLY A 442 10.12 -3.98 0.53
CA GLY A 442 9.24 -3.60 -0.57
C GLY A 442 8.13 -4.62 -0.84
N ILE A 443 8.34 -5.90 -0.54
CA ILE A 443 7.25 -6.90 -0.49
C ILE A 443 6.39 -6.66 0.77
N GLY A 444 7.03 -6.33 1.89
CA GLY A 444 6.35 -5.98 3.13
C GLY A 444 5.38 -4.80 2.98
N THR A 445 5.73 -3.75 2.23
CA THR A 445 4.83 -2.60 1.96
C THR A 445 3.57 -3.00 1.19
N MET A 446 3.60 -4.13 0.49
CA MET A 446 2.45 -4.64 -0.26
C MET A 446 1.60 -5.59 0.58
N SER A 447 2.20 -6.30 1.53
CA SER A 447 1.50 -7.21 2.44
C SER A 447 0.96 -6.50 3.69
N SER A 448 1.49 -5.34 4.04
CA SER A 448 1.16 -4.63 5.27
C SER A 448 1.26 -3.12 5.09
N SER A 449 0.24 -2.39 5.55
CA SER A 449 0.22 -0.92 5.51
C SER A 449 0.96 -0.28 6.69
N ASP A 450 1.95 -0.99 7.26
CA ASP A 450 2.70 -0.50 8.42
C ASP A 450 3.61 0.67 8.00
N PHE A 451 3.44 1.81 8.69
CA PHE A 451 4.25 3.01 8.51
C PHE A 451 5.75 2.71 8.54
N GLY A 452 6.20 1.85 9.46
CA GLY A 452 7.61 1.51 9.62
C GLY A 452 8.19 0.80 8.40
N ILE A 453 7.40 -0.05 7.74
CA ILE A 453 7.84 -0.83 6.59
C ILE A 453 7.98 0.08 5.35
N HIS A 454 7.06 1.02 5.15
CA HIS A 454 7.17 2.02 4.08
C HIS A 454 8.35 2.97 4.27
N VAL A 455 8.60 3.44 5.50
CA VAL A 455 9.76 4.28 5.81
C VAL A 455 11.07 3.52 5.61
N MET A 456 11.12 2.26 6.03
CA MET A 456 12.33 1.46 5.89
C MET A 456 12.61 1.12 4.42
N PHE A 457 11.58 0.78 3.66
CA PHE A 457 11.68 0.64 2.20
C PHE A 457 12.22 1.91 1.55
N ALA A 458 11.60 3.07 1.81
CA ALA A 458 12.03 4.34 1.22
C ALA A 458 13.48 4.69 1.60
N THR A 459 13.86 4.49 2.87
CA THR A 459 15.21 4.75 3.37
C THR A 459 16.24 3.85 2.68
N LEU A 460 15.98 2.55 2.60
CA LEU A 460 16.91 1.61 1.97
C LEU A 460 17.02 1.85 0.46
N ASN A 461 15.93 2.24 -0.20
CA ASN A 461 15.93 2.60 -1.61
C ASN A 461 16.79 3.86 -1.85
N SER A 462 16.64 4.90 -1.03
CA SER A 462 17.52 6.09 -1.08
C SER A 462 19.00 5.77 -0.80
N LEU A 463 19.28 4.86 0.15
CA LEU A 463 20.65 4.45 0.46
C LEU A 463 21.33 3.71 -0.69
N GLN A 464 20.60 2.85 -1.41
CA GLN A 464 21.14 2.15 -2.58
C GLN A 464 21.66 3.11 -3.64
N VAL A 465 20.88 4.15 -3.95
CA VAL A 465 21.25 5.10 -5.00
C VAL A 465 22.40 6.00 -4.55
N LEU A 466 22.43 6.39 -3.27
CA LEU A 466 23.56 7.11 -2.70
C LEU A 466 24.87 6.30 -2.83
N ILE A 467 24.81 4.99 -2.64
CA ILE A 467 25.97 4.09 -2.75
C ILE A 467 26.41 3.90 -4.21
N LEU A 468 25.46 3.77 -5.15
CA LEU A 468 25.76 3.76 -6.58
C LEU A 468 26.45 5.07 -7.00
N PHE A 469 25.91 6.21 -6.57
CA PHE A 469 26.49 7.52 -6.81
C PHE A 469 27.91 7.63 -6.22
N HIS A 470 28.11 7.22 -4.96
CA HIS A 470 29.43 7.20 -4.34
C HIS A 470 30.42 6.27 -5.04
N ALA A 471 29.97 5.10 -5.52
CA ALA A 471 30.80 4.18 -6.27
C ALA A 471 31.31 4.81 -7.57
N SER A 472 30.41 5.47 -8.32
CA SER A 472 30.75 6.21 -9.53
C SER A 472 31.73 7.35 -9.23
N VAL A 473 31.47 8.14 -8.19
CA VAL A 473 32.33 9.26 -7.79
C VAL A 473 33.71 8.80 -7.30
N LEU A 474 33.79 7.75 -6.48
CA LEU A 474 35.05 7.21 -5.99
C LEU A 474 35.91 6.72 -7.16
N ALA A 475 35.29 6.13 -8.18
CA ALA A 475 35.98 5.79 -9.42
C ALA A 475 36.56 7.03 -10.13
N VAL A 476 35.87 8.18 -10.10
CA VAL A 476 36.40 9.45 -10.64
C VAL A 476 37.55 10.00 -9.81
N LEU A 477 37.39 10.07 -8.49
CA LEU A 477 38.39 10.62 -7.56
C LEU A 477 39.72 9.86 -7.62
N LEU A 478 39.68 8.55 -7.87
CA LEU A 478 40.87 7.71 -7.97
C LEU A 478 41.58 7.81 -9.32
N ILE A 479 40.87 8.19 -10.41
CA ILE A 479 41.41 8.14 -11.78
C ILE A 479 41.72 9.53 -12.33
N CYS A 480 41.04 10.56 -11.82
CA CYS A 480 41.24 11.94 -12.24
C CYS A 480 41.31 12.85 -10.99
N PRO A 481 42.50 13.08 -10.39
CA PRO A 481 42.67 13.97 -9.24
C PRO A 481 42.60 15.45 -9.65
N HIS A 482 41.69 15.80 -10.56
CA HIS A 482 41.60 17.15 -11.12
C HIS A 482 40.83 18.06 -10.17
N LYS A 483 41.53 19.05 -9.59
CA LYS A 483 41.03 19.98 -8.55
C LYS A 483 39.69 20.66 -8.86
N HIS A 484 39.38 20.92 -10.15
CA HIS A 484 38.10 21.52 -10.56
C HIS A 484 36.88 20.60 -10.36
N PHE A 485 37.04 19.28 -10.55
CA PHE A 485 35.96 18.31 -10.32
C PHE A 485 35.64 18.18 -8.83
N LEU A 486 36.67 18.27 -7.98
CA LEU A 486 36.54 18.24 -6.52
C LEU A 486 35.69 19.40 -5.97
N SER A 487 35.79 20.59 -6.58
CA SER A 487 35.05 21.79 -6.17
C SER A 487 33.56 21.69 -6.50
N ALA A 488 33.23 21.30 -7.73
CA ALA A 488 31.84 21.06 -8.14
C ALA A 488 31.19 19.92 -7.34
N PHE A 489 31.96 18.87 -7.03
CA PHE A 489 31.50 17.75 -6.22
C PHE A 489 31.23 18.13 -4.75
N LYS A 490 32.04 19.01 -4.15
CA LYS A 490 31.85 19.50 -2.78
C LYS A 490 30.56 20.30 -2.63
N GLU A 491 30.15 21.02 -3.68
CA GLU A 491 28.89 21.76 -3.75
C GLU A 491 27.67 20.83 -3.91
N ILE A 492 27.77 19.78 -4.74
CA ILE A 492 26.68 18.78 -4.89
C ILE A 492 26.50 17.95 -3.62
N LEU A 493 27.60 17.55 -2.95
CA LEU A 493 27.54 16.82 -1.69
C LEU A 493 27.01 17.68 -0.54
N ARG A 494 27.34 18.99 -0.54
CA ARG A 494 26.68 19.97 0.35
C ARG A 494 25.18 19.98 0.09
N PHE A 495 24.74 20.06 -1.16
CA PHE A 495 23.32 20.09 -1.52
C PHE A 495 22.57 18.82 -1.06
N TYR A 496 23.19 17.64 -1.22
CA TYR A 496 22.61 16.36 -0.79
C TYR A 496 22.57 16.18 0.74
N LEU A 497 23.62 16.58 1.46
CA LEU A 497 23.67 16.44 2.92
C LEU A 497 22.84 17.51 3.66
N PHE A 498 22.55 18.66 3.04
CA PHE A 498 21.81 19.77 3.68
C PHE A 498 20.29 19.75 3.50
N CYS A 499 19.72 18.82 2.74
CA CYS A 499 18.25 18.65 2.71
C CYS A 499 17.66 18.08 4.02
N GLY A 500 18.52 17.69 4.98
CA GLY A 500 18.16 17.32 6.34
C GLY A 500 18.44 18.43 7.36
N GLY A 501 17.74 19.57 7.24
CA GLY A 501 17.50 20.52 8.32
C GLY A 501 18.67 21.39 8.81
N ARG A 502 18.74 22.64 8.32
CA ARG A 502 18.92 23.82 9.20
C ARG A 502 18.53 25.12 8.47
N SER A 503 17.87 26.00 9.23
CA SER A 503 17.35 27.32 8.84
C SER A 503 18.42 28.29 8.31
N GLU A 504 17.98 29.06 7.33
CA GLU A 504 18.59 30.07 6.47
C GLU A 504 19.09 31.35 7.18
N ARG A 505 19.89 31.28 8.27
CA ARG A 505 20.29 32.50 9.01
C ARG A 505 21.77 32.82 9.28
N ASP A 506 22.74 32.01 8.86
CA ASP A 506 24.16 32.30 9.19
C ASP A 506 25.04 32.66 7.96
N TRP A 507 24.47 33.25 6.90
CA TRP A 507 25.20 33.56 5.65
C TRP A 507 25.69 35.01 5.49
N LEU A 508 25.72 35.85 6.54
CA LEU A 508 26.02 37.28 6.36
C LEU A 508 27.17 37.91 7.18
N ASP A 509 27.87 37.20 8.06
CA ASP A 509 29.00 37.81 8.78
C ASP A 509 30.29 37.01 8.62
N GLY A 510 31.11 37.39 7.64
CA GLY A 510 32.42 36.77 7.44
C GLY A 510 33.15 37.13 6.15
N CYS A 511 32.96 38.33 5.61
CA CYS A 511 33.89 38.92 4.64
C CYS A 511 34.38 40.26 5.17
N HIS A 512 35.45 40.22 5.95
CA HIS A 512 36.40 41.32 6.07
C HIS A 512 37.80 40.80 6.35
#